data_AF-A0A382JWP5-F1
#
_entry.id   AF-A0A382JWP5-F1
#
_cell.length_a   1.000
_cell.length_b   1.000
_cell.length_c   1.000
_cell.angle_alpha   90.00
_cell.angle_beta   90.00
_cell.angle_gamma   90.00
#
_symmetry.space_group_name_H-M   'P 1'
#
loop_
_entity.id
_entity.type
_entity.pdbx_description
1 polymer ?
#
loop_
_entity_poly.entity_id
_entity_poly.type
_entity_poly.pdbx_seq_one_letter_code
_entity_poly.pdbx_strand_id
1 'polypeptide(L)' 'MRTDSHEERIGVFLDYENLAIGARESLGLKRFDFGPIARAMAERGRVVYRRAYADWSGFDEDRRHLARHQV' A
#
# COMPACT_ATOMS: atom_id res chain seq x y z
N MET A 1 24.10 22.83 9.42
CA MET A 1 22.74 22.84 8.84
C MET A 1 22.82 22.00 7.57
N ARG A 2 22.21 20.80 7.54
CA ARG A 2 22.13 20.02 6.30
C ARG A 2 21.26 20.84 5.34
N THR A 3 21.84 21.30 4.23
CA THR A 3 21.10 21.84 3.10
C THR A 3 20.09 20.78 2.69
N ASP A 4 18.81 21.16 2.62
CA ASP A 4 17.66 20.28 2.37
C ASP A 4 17.90 19.40 1.13
N SER A 5 18.43 18.21 1.35
CA SER A 5 18.71 17.22 0.32
C SER A 5 17.38 16.60 -0.05
N HIS A 6 16.72 17.16 -1.06
CA HIS A 6 15.54 16.62 -1.77
C HIS A 6 14.95 15.38 -1.09
N GLU A 7 13.96 15.57 -0.21
CA GLU A 7 13.16 14.47 0.33
C GLU A 7 12.81 13.49 -0.80
N GLU A 8 13.21 12.22 -0.67
CA GLU A 8 13.02 11.23 -1.72
C GLU A 8 11.53 11.10 -2.03
N ARG A 9 11.16 11.27 -3.31
CA ARG A 9 9.77 11.20 -3.76
C ARG A 9 9.48 9.82 -4.28
N ILE A 10 8.51 9.15 -3.68
CA ILE A 10 8.16 7.77 -3.98
C ILE A 10 6.80 7.74 -4.69
N GLY A 11 6.75 7.04 -5.84
CA GLY A 11 5.50 6.62 -6.47
C GLY A 11 5.23 5.16 -6.15
N VAL A 12 4.05 4.86 -5.61
CA VAL A 12 3.67 3.49 -5.23
C VAL A 12 2.58 2.98 -6.16
N PHE A 13 2.86 1.86 -6.82
CA PHE A 13 1.94 1.15 -7.69
C PHE A 13 1.86 -0.31 -7.20
N LEU A 14 0.65 -0.75 -6.86
CA LEU A 14 0.42 -2.07 -6.27
C LEU A 14 -0.49 -2.90 -7.16
N ASP A 15 -0.11 -4.15 -7.38
CA ASP A 15 -1.04 -5.21 -7.71
C ASP A 15 -1.59 -5.77 -6.40
N TYR A 16 -2.79 -5.35 -6.04
CA TYR A 16 -3.41 -5.71 -4.76
C TYR A 16 -3.91 -7.16 -4.77
N GLU A 17 -4.39 -7.65 -5.92
CA GLU A 17 -4.91 -9.01 -6.02
C GLU A 17 -3.82 -10.04 -5.73
N ASN A 18 -2.63 -9.87 -6.32
CA ASN A 18 -1.49 -10.75 -6.06
C ASN A 18 -1.07 -10.74 -4.58
N LEU A 19 -1.07 -9.58 -3.93
CA LEU A 19 -0.75 -9.46 -2.51
C LEU A 19 -1.82 -10.09 -1.61
N ALA A 20 -3.09 -9.89 -1.93
CA ALA A 20 -4.21 -10.43 -1.18
C ALA A 20 -4.28 -11.96 -1.28
N ILE A 21 -4.11 -12.51 -2.49
CA ILE A 21 -4.06 -13.96 -2.73
C ILE A 21 -2.86 -14.56 -1.99
N GLY A 22 -1.67 -13.96 -2.13
CA GLY A 22 -0.47 -14.42 -1.45
C GLY A 22 -0.61 -14.41 0.08
N ALA A 23 -1.18 -13.34 0.65
CA ALA A 23 -1.45 -13.25 2.08
C ALA A 23 -2.44 -14.32 2.56
N ARG A 24 -3.49 -14.60 1.79
CA ARG A 24 -4.47 -15.64 2.10
C ARG A 24 -3.86 -17.03 2.06
N GLU A 25 -3.14 -17.35 0.99
CA GLU A 25 -2.66 -18.71 0.72
C GLU A 25 -1.39 -19.06 1.49
N SER A 26 -0.45 -18.13 1.60
CA SER A 26 0.84 -18.39 2.24
C SER A 26 0.84 -18.10 3.74
N LEU A 27 0.02 -17.15 4.19
CA LEU A 27 0.01 -16.69 5.59
C LEU A 27 -1.30 -17.01 6.32
N GLY A 28 -2.29 -17.59 5.63
CA GLY A 28 -3.62 -17.88 6.21
C GLY A 28 -4.41 -16.64 6.62
N LEU A 29 -4.02 -15.46 6.11
CA LEU A 29 -4.64 -14.20 6.49
C LEU A 29 -5.97 -14.03 5.77
N LYS A 30 -7.02 -13.66 6.52
CA LYS A 30 -8.34 -13.38 5.93
C LYS A 30 -8.35 -12.11 5.07
N ARG A 31 -7.46 -11.16 5.36
CA ARG A 31 -7.33 -9.87 4.67
C ARG A 31 -5.88 -9.44 4.69
N PHE A 32 -5.46 -8.82 3.59
CA PHE A 32 -4.16 -8.16 3.50
C PHE A 32 -4.23 -6.75 4.14
N ASP A 33 -3.35 -6.48 5.10
CA ASP A 33 -3.20 -5.15 5.70
C ASP A 33 -2.04 -4.38 5.02
N PHE A 34 -2.39 -3.29 4.35
CA PHE A 34 -1.40 -2.43 3.68
C PHE A 34 -0.70 -1.45 4.64
N GLY A 35 -1.23 -1.25 5.86
CA GLY A 35 -0.71 -0.29 6.84
C GLY A 35 0.80 -0.42 7.13
N PRO A 36 1.35 -1.62 7.38
CA PRO A 36 2.78 -1.81 7.59
C PRO A 36 3.64 -1.34 6.40
N ILE A 37 3.20 -1.62 5.17
CA ILE A 37 3.92 -1.18 3.96
C ILE A 37 3.84 0.34 3.83
N ALA A 38 2.67 0.94 4.06
CA ALA A 38 2.51 2.39 4.01
C ALA A 38 3.46 3.11 4.99
N ARG A 39 3.59 2.59 6.22
CA ARG A 39 4.53 3.12 7.22
C ARG A 39 5.99 2.99 6.77
N ALA A 40 6.38 1.81 6.30
CA ALA A 40 7.73 1.58 5.80
C ALA A 40 8.09 2.48 4.60
N MET A 41 7.11 2.82 3.75
CA MET A 41 7.32 3.76 2.65
C MET A 41 7.49 5.19 3.16
N ALA A 42 6.69 5.62 4.14
CA ALA A 42 6.79 6.95 4.74
C ALA A 42 8.14 7.18 5.46
N GLU A 43 8.74 6.13 6.03
CA GLU A 43 10.09 6.19 6.61
C GLU A 43 11.20 6.37 5.57
N ARG A 44 10.97 5.94 4.32
CA ARG A 44 11.96 6.01 3.24
C ARG A 44 11.92 7.31 2.46
N GLY A 45 10.75 7.93 2.35
CA GLY A 45 10.57 9.15 1.59
C GLY A 45 9.10 9.52 1.45
N ARG A 46 8.85 10.72 0.91
CA ARG A 46 7.50 11.20 0.69
C ARG A 46 6.84 10.46 -0.46
N VAL A 47 5.80 9.72 -0.13
CA VAL A 47 4.94 9.10 -1.13
C VAL A 47 4.07 10.16 -1.79
N VAL A 48 4.42 10.54 -3.02
CA VAL A 48 3.74 11.59 -3.80
C VAL A 48 2.61 11.04 -4.68
N TYR A 49 2.59 9.73 -4.91
CA TYR A 49 1.54 9.06 -5.67
C TYR A 49 1.31 7.64 -5.15
N ARG A 50 0.04 7.20 -5.11
CA ARG A 50 -0.38 5.87 -4.70
C ARG A 50 -1.50 5.37 -5.60
N ARG A 51 -1.34 4.18 -6.18
CA ARG A 51 -2.40 3.48 -6.90
C ARG A 51 -2.32 1.98 -6.68
N ALA A 52 -3.47 1.38 -6.40
CA ALA A 52 -3.64 -0.06 -6.33
C ALA A 52 -4.54 -0.53 -7.48
N TYR A 53 -4.19 -1.67 -8.07
CA TYR A 53 -4.91 -2.34 -9.13
C TYR A 53 -5.38 -3.70 -8.64
N ALA A 54 -6.63 -4.05 -8.92
CA ALA A 54 -7.22 -5.36 -8.67
C ALA A 54 -8.51 -5.50 -9.48
N ASP A 55 -9.00 -6.72 -9.65
CA ASP A 55 -10.41 -6.97 -9.96
C ASP A 55 -11.25 -6.69 -8.71
N TRP A 56 -11.70 -5.45 -8.56
CA TRP A 56 -12.44 -5.02 -7.37
C TRP A 56 -13.80 -5.69 -7.20
N SER A 57 -14.30 -6.44 -8.19
CA SER A 57 -15.59 -7.14 -8.10
C SER A 57 -15.63 -8.14 -6.93
N GLY A 58 -14.49 -8.72 -6.54
CA GLY A 58 -14.36 -9.64 -5.40
C GLY A 58 -13.91 -9.01 -4.08
N PHE A 59 -13.59 -7.70 -4.05
CA PHE A 59 -12.83 -7.06 -2.97
C PHE A 59 -13.48 -5.77 -2.43
N ASP A 60 -14.81 -5.73 -2.39
CA ASP A 60 -15.57 -4.51 -2.08
C ASP A 60 -15.31 -3.96 -0.66
N GLU A 61 -15.05 -4.84 0.32
CA GLU A 61 -14.68 -4.44 1.69
C GLU A 61 -13.22 -3.98 1.80
N ASP A 62 -12.33 -4.62 1.04
CA ASP A 62 -10.90 -4.32 0.99
C ASP A 62 -10.63 -2.97 0.32
N ARG A 63 -11.41 -2.61 -0.71
CA ARG A 63 -11.37 -1.29 -1.35
C ARG A 63 -11.58 -0.16 -0.33
N ARG A 64 -12.53 -0.33 0.61
CA ARG A 64 -12.80 0.65 1.68
C ARG A 64 -11.63 0.77 2.66
N HIS A 65 -10.93 -0.33 2.91
CA HIS A 65 -9.79 -0.34 3.84
C HIS A 65 -8.55 0.33 3.24
N LEU A 66 -8.24 0.06 1.97
CA LEU A 66 -7.20 0.76 1.22
C LEU A 66 -7.39 2.28 1.25
N ALA A 67 -8.61 2.76 1.05
CA ALA A 67 -8.93 4.17 1.08
C ALA A 67 -8.70 4.81 2.46
N ARG A 68 -8.85 4.06 3.56
CA ARG A 68 -8.61 4.57 4.92
C ARG A 68 -7.13 4.83 5.22
N HIS A 69 -6.21 4.23 4.48
CA HIS A 69 -4.77 4.51 4.56
C HIS A 69 -4.34 5.69 3.66
N GLN A 70 -5.28 6.50 3.16
CA GLN A 70 -5.01 7.70 2.37
C GLN A 70 -4.64 8.95 3.20
N VAL A 71 -4.58 8.85 4.53
CA VAL A 71 -4.16 9.97 5.40
C VAL A 71 -2.65 10.01 5.53
#